data_AF-A0A839PYZ8-F1
#
_entry.id   AF-A0A839PYZ8-F1
#
_cell.length_a   1.000
_cell.length_b   1.000
_cell.length_c   1.000
_cell.angle_alpha   90.00
_cell.angle_beta   90.00
_cell.angle_gamma   90.00
#
_symmetry.space_group_name_H-M   'P 1'
#
loop_
_entity.id
_entity.type
_entity.pdbx_description
1 polymer ?
#
loop_
_entity_poly.entity_id
_entity_poly.type
_entity_poly.pdbx_seq_one_letter_code
_entity_poly.pdbx_strand_id
1 'polypeptide(L)'
;MSPRALVGVSGWRYPRWRGDFYPTGLPQRLELTYAAERMTSVELNGSFYSLQRPASYAGWYEATPPNCVLAVKGGRFVTHLKRLRGVEQGLANFFASGVLVLGEKLGPVLWQLPETIEFDPGLVGDFLALLPRDTEATAALAAGHDDKVKGVDTTPRTHGAVRHALEPRHPSFDSDRARALCAEHGVAIVVADSAGRWPTIPDATSDFRYVRLHGETELYASGYTDASLDRWARQCETWLGDGHDVHVYFDNDARGHAPHDAVRLLARLGVPTAATTPDAS
;
A
#
# COMPACT_ATOMS: atom_id res chain seq x y z
N MET A 1 10.48 12.48 -13.99
CA MET A 1 10.46 11.03 -14.29
C MET A 1 9.13 10.69 -14.92
N SER A 2 9.08 9.69 -15.80
CA SER A 2 7.80 9.20 -16.33
C SER A 2 7.01 8.47 -15.23
N PRO A 3 5.68 8.60 -15.19
CA PRO A 3 4.84 7.86 -14.24
C PRO A 3 5.03 6.35 -14.32
N ARG A 4 4.94 5.66 -13.18
CA ARG A 4 5.17 4.22 -13.05
C ARG A 4 3.89 3.48 -12.71
N ALA A 5 3.67 2.32 -13.35
CA ALA A 5 2.71 1.34 -12.88
C ALA A 5 3.36 0.39 -11.87
N LEU A 6 2.79 0.31 -10.67
CA LEU A 6 3.29 -0.43 -9.53
C LEU A 6 2.21 -1.42 -9.09
N VAL A 7 2.14 -2.55 -9.78
CA VAL A 7 1.17 -3.63 -9.56
C VAL A 7 1.75 -4.68 -8.64
N GLY A 8 0.93 -5.18 -7.72
CA GLY A 8 1.31 -6.10 -6.67
C GLY A 8 0.15 -6.77 -5.93
N VAL A 9 0.49 -7.37 -4.79
CA VAL A 9 -0.42 -8.08 -3.88
C VAL A 9 -0.39 -7.49 -2.47
N SER A 10 -1.48 -7.65 -1.72
CA SER A 10 -1.62 -7.29 -0.30
C SER A 10 -1.18 -8.45 0.61
N GLY A 11 0.12 -8.54 0.87
CA GLY A 11 0.73 -9.67 1.60
C GLY A 11 1.01 -10.88 0.70
N TRP A 12 1.73 -11.87 1.22
CA TRP A 12 2.24 -13.00 0.41
C TRP A 12 2.21 -14.36 1.10
N ARG A 13 1.87 -14.43 2.39
CA ARG A 13 1.91 -15.68 3.17
C ARG A 13 0.54 -16.34 3.24
N TYR A 14 0.08 -16.88 2.11
CA TYR A 14 -1.22 -17.53 2.00
C TYR A 14 -1.06 -19.02 1.67
N PRO A 15 -1.57 -19.96 2.50
CA PRO A 15 -1.43 -21.40 2.24
C PRO A 15 -1.99 -21.84 0.88
N ARG A 16 -3.05 -21.19 0.40
CA ARG A 16 -3.69 -21.53 -0.88
C ARG A 16 -2.83 -21.23 -2.11
N TRP A 17 -1.82 -20.37 -1.99
CA TRP A 17 -0.91 -20.09 -3.10
C TRP A 17 0.10 -21.25 -3.31
N ARG A 18 0.30 -22.12 -2.32
CA ARG A 18 1.30 -23.21 -2.39
C ARG A 18 0.81 -24.37 -3.23
N GLY A 19 1.62 -24.76 -4.21
CA GLY A 19 1.26 -25.78 -5.21
C GLY A 19 0.36 -25.24 -6.32
N ASP A 20 0.13 -23.93 -6.36
CA ASP A 20 -0.60 -23.21 -7.40
C ASP A 20 0.27 -22.07 -7.95
N PHE A 21 0.21 -20.88 -7.33
CA PHE A 21 1.11 -19.77 -7.66
C PHE A 21 2.57 -20.05 -7.27
N TYR A 22 2.79 -20.55 -6.05
CA TYR A 22 4.11 -20.97 -5.59
C TYR A 22 4.37 -22.42 -6.01
N PRO A 23 5.56 -22.74 -6.54
CA PRO A 23 5.90 -24.10 -6.92
C PRO A 23 5.89 -25.02 -5.70
N THR A 24 5.50 -26.27 -5.92
CA THR A 24 5.52 -27.31 -4.88
C THR A 24 6.90 -27.41 -4.24
N GLY A 25 6.93 -27.34 -2.90
CA GLY A 25 8.17 -27.43 -2.13
C GLY A 25 8.93 -26.11 -1.95
N LEU A 26 8.42 -24.98 -2.44
CA LEU A 26 9.04 -23.67 -2.17
C LEU A 26 9.12 -23.42 -0.65
N PRO A 27 10.32 -23.19 -0.09
CA PRO A 27 10.45 -22.82 1.31
C PRO A 27 9.72 -21.49 1.62
N GLN A 28 8.93 -21.43 2.69
CA GLN A 28 8.14 -20.23 3.04
C GLN A 28 8.98 -18.95 3.09
N ARG A 29 10.23 -19.03 3.54
CA ARG A 29 11.15 -17.88 3.62
C ARG A 29 11.47 -17.24 2.25
N LEU A 30 11.26 -17.96 1.15
CA LEU A 30 11.47 -17.51 -0.22
C LEU A 30 10.18 -17.05 -0.91
N GLU A 31 9.01 -17.15 -0.26
CA GLU A 31 7.73 -16.75 -0.85
C GLU A 31 7.71 -15.26 -1.25
N LEU A 32 8.29 -14.37 -0.43
CA LEU A 32 8.38 -12.94 -0.77
C LEU A 32 9.23 -12.72 -2.02
N THR A 33 10.42 -13.32 -2.05
CA THR A 33 11.33 -13.21 -3.21
C THR A 33 10.64 -13.70 -4.48
N TYR A 34 10.03 -14.88 -4.41
CA TYR A 34 9.32 -15.47 -5.54
C TYR A 34 8.18 -14.56 -6.05
N ALA A 35 7.37 -14.00 -5.15
CA ALA A 35 6.31 -13.09 -5.53
C ALA A 35 6.88 -11.80 -6.15
N ALA A 36 7.82 -11.15 -5.46
CA ALA A 36 8.37 -9.86 -5.85
C ALA A 36 9.12 -9.88 -7.20
N GLU A 37 9.69 -11.02 -7.61
CA GLU A 37 10.30 -11.17 -8.95
C GLU A 37 9.30 -11.09 -10.11
N ARG A 38 8.02 -11.36 -9.84
CA ARG A 38 6.94 -11.47 -10.83
C ARG A 38 6.05 -10.23 -10.90
N MET A 39 6.34 -9.24 -10.08
CA MET A 39 5.54 -8.01 -9.96
C MET A 39 6.45 -6.80 -9.80
N THR A 40 5.87 -5.61 -9.71
CA THR A 40 6.62 -4.35 -9.56
C THR A 40 6.52 -3.77 -8.16
N SER A 41 5.56 -4.23 -7.36
CA SER A 41 5.35 -3.76 -5.99
C SER A 41 4.72 -4.84 -5.12
N VAL A 42 4.86 -4.71 -3.80
CA VAL A 42 4.14 -5.51 -2.78
C VAL A 42 3.65 -4.58 -1.67
N GLU A 43 2.42 -4.77 -1.19
CA GLU A 43 1.91 -4.07 0.00
C GLU A 43 2.18 -4.92 1.25
N LEU A 44 2.98 -4.37 2.17
CA LEU A 44 3.29 -4.97 3.45
C LEU A 44 2.07 -4.90 4.38
N ASN A 45 1.47 -6.05 4.68
CA ASN A 45 0.26 -6.14 5.52
C ASN A 45 0.58 -6.48 7.00
N GLY A 46 1.75 -7.07 7.29
CA GLY A 46 2.12 -7.46 8.66
C GLY A 46 2.18 -6.28 9.64
N SER A 47 2.58 -5.11 9.17
CA SER A 47 2.66 -3.85 9.92
C SER A 47 1.29 -3.34 10.40
N PHE A 48 0.19 -3.79 9.79
CA PHE A 48 -1.15 -3.50 10.27
C PHE A 48 -1.42 -4.16 11.63
N TYR A 49 -1.02 -5.42 11.81
CA TYR A 49 -1.39 -6.21 12.98
C TYR A 49 -0.49 -6.00 14.19
N SER A 50 0.79 -5.68 13.96
CA SER A 50 1.76 -5.41 15.02
C SER A 50 2.87 -4.49 14.52
N LEU A 51 3.46 -3.74 15.45
CA LEU A 51 4.75 -3.09 15.19
C LEU A 51 5.76 -4.16 14.77
N GLN A 52 6.44 -3.89 13.67
CA GLN A 52 7.51 -4.74 13.18
C GLN A 52 8.82 -4.34 13.87
N ARG A 53 9.91 -5.02 13.54
CA ARG A 53 11.24 -4.62 13.99
C ARG A 53 12.05 -4.14 12.80
N PRO A 54 13.07 -3.29 13.00
CA PRO A 54 13.95 -2.87 11.91
C PRO A 54 14.52 -4.05 11.11
N ALA A 55 14.86 -5.16 11.77
CA ALA A 55 15.34 -6.38 11.12
C ALA A 55 14.30 -7.04 10.19
N SER A 56 12.99 -6.90 10.45
CA SER A 56 11.93 -7.40 9.56
C SER A 56 11.90 -6.59 8.27
N TYR A 57 11.95 -5.26 8.37
CA TYR A 57 12.01 -4.38 7.20
C TYR A 57 13.29 -4.60 6.39
N ALA A 58 14.44 -4.75 7.05
CA ALA A 58 15.69 -5.10 6.38
C ALA A 58 15.57 -6.44 5.64
N GLY A 59 14.98 -7.46 6.27
CA GLY A 59 14.74 -8.75 5.61
C GLY A 59 13.83 -8.65 4.39
N TRP A 60 12.81 -7.78 4.40
CA TRP A 60 11.95 -7.56 3.23
C TRP A 60 12.64 -6.76 2.14
N TYR A 61 13.44 -5.76 2.52
CA TYR A 61 14.27 -5.00 1.59
C TYR A 61 15.24 -5.93 0.84
N GLU A 62 15.97 -6.79 1.55
CA GLU A 62 16.93 -7.73 0.95
C GLU A 62 16.26 -8.82 0.11
N ALA A 63 15.07 -9.28 0.52
CA ALA A 63 14.36 -10.36 -0.17
C ALA A 63 13.73 -9.93 -1.50
N THR A 64 13.69 -8.64 -1.83
CA THR A 64 13.00 -8.11 -3.01
C THR A 64 13.97 -7.49 -4.02
N PRO A 65 13.70 -7.57 -5.34
CA PRO A 65 14.56 -6.95 -6.35
C PRO A 65 14.74 -5.42 -6.14
N PRO A 66 15.83 -4.80 -6.62
CA PRO A 66 16.07 -3.36 -6.47
C PRO A 66 14.90 -2.48 -6.89
N ASN A 67 14.26 -2.81 -8.01
CA ASN A 67 13.17 -2.01 -8.60
C ASN A 67 11.78 -2.31 -8.01
N CYS A 68 11.68 -3.21 -7.02
CA CYS A 68 10.41 -3.55 -6.37
C CYS A 68 10.06 -2.50 -5.29
N VAL A 69 8.90 -1.86 -5.43
CA VAL A 69 8.41 -0.89 -4.45
C VAL A 69 7.60 -1.58 -3.35
N LEU A 70 7.84 -1.23 -2.09
CA LEU A 70 7.17 -1.78 -0.92
C LEU A 70 6.23 -0.74 -0.29
N ALA A 71 4.94 -0.81 -0.60
CA ALA A 71 3.93 -0.02 0.12
C ALA A 71 3.74 -0.60 1.54
N VAL A 72 3.37 0.25 2.50
CA VAL A 72 3.29 -0.17 3.91
C VAL A 72 1.89 0.09 4.44
N LYS A 73 1.22 -0.95 4.96
CA LYS A 73 -0.06 -0.76 5.64
C LYS A 73 0.17 -0.22 7.05
N GLY A 74 -0.41 0.93 7.33
CA GLY A 74 -0.36 1.61 8.62
C GLY A 74 -0.97 0.78 9.76
N GLY A 75 -0.54 1.05 10.98
CA GLY A 75 -0.92 0.22 12.14
C GLY A 75 -2.42 0.27 12.47
N ARG A 76 -3.03 -0.91 12.69
CA ARG A 76 -4.42 -1.07 13.17
C ARG A 76 -4.68 -0.27 14.44
N PHE A 77 -3.68 -0.11 15.29
CA PHE A 77 -3.75 0.72 16.50
C PHE A 77 -4.19 2.15 16.20
N VAL A 78 -3.67 2.76 15.13
CA VAL A 78 -3.98 4.14 14.73
C VAL A 78 -5.39 4.23 14.17
N THR A 79 -5.71 3.41 13.17
CA THR A 79 -6.96 3.58 12.40
C THR A 79 -8.18 2.89 13.00
N HIS A 80 -8.01 1.77 13.71
CA HIS A 80 -9.15 0.99 14.23
C HIS A 80 -9.31 1.08 15.75
N LEU A 81 -8.22 1.04 16.53
CA LEU A 81 -8.32 1.11 17.99
C LEU A 81 -8.47 2.55 18.48
N LYS A 82 -7.54 3.43 18.09
CA LYS A 82 -7.60 4.86 18.41
C LYS A 82 -8.54 5.64 17.51
N ARG A 83 -8.90 5.08 16.35
CA ARG A 83 -9.84 5.69 15.40
C ARG A 83 -9.43 7.13 15.09
N LEU A 84 -8.14 7.31 14.80
CA LEU A 84 -7.48 8.58 14.47
C LEU A 84 -7.33 9.60 15.61
N ARG A 85 -7.79 9.31 16.84
CA ARG A 85 -7.72 10.27 17.97
C ARG A 85 -6.49 10.06 18.85
N GLY A 86 -5.73 11.13 19.08
CA GLY A 86 -4.55 11.11 19.96
C GLY A 86 -3.53 10.05 19.53
N VAL A 87 -3.20 10.07 18.24
CA VAL A 87 -2.39 9.04 17.57
C VAL A 87 -0.94 9.43 17.36
N GLU A 88 -0.51 10.60 17.82
CA GLU A 88 0.85 11.14 17.68
C GLU A 88 1.90 10.12 18.16
N GLN A 89 1.73 9.59 19.38
CA GLN A 89 2.59 8.55 19.92
C GLN A 89 2.52 7.25 19.11
N GLY A 90 1.32 6.89 18.62
CA GLY A 90 1.12 5.70 17.80
C GLY A 90 1.83 5.80 16.45
N LEU A 91 1.84 6.98 15.83
CA LEU A 91 2.55 7.28 14.60
C LEU A 91 4.06 7.28 14.82
N ALA A 92 4.55 7.96 15.88
CA ALA A 92 5.96 7.95 16.25
C ALA A 92 6.48 6.51 16.43
N ASN A 93 5.73 5.69 17.19
CA ASN A 93 6.08 4.29 17.41
C ASN A 93 6.04 3.46 16.12
N PHE A 94 5.07 3.72 15.23
CA PHE A 94 4.94 3.02 13.96
C PHE A 94 6.14 3.27 13.05
N PHE A 95 6.53 4.53 12.84
CA PHE A 95 7.66 4.86 11.98
C PHE A 95 9.00 4.42 12.61
N ALA A 96 9.17 4.58 13.92
CA ALA A 96 10.36 4.14 14.66
C ALA A 96 10.58 2.62 14.61
N SER A 97 9.52 1.84 14.33
CA SER A 97 9.60 0.39 14.19
C SER A 97 10.44 -0.09 12.99
N GLY A 98 10.86 0.83 12.11
CA GLY A 98 11.85 0.59 11.05
C GLY A 98 11.34 0.83 9.63
N VAL A 99 10.27 1.61 9.42
CA VAL A 99 9.72 1.88 8.07
C VAL A 99 10.79 2.49 7.14
N LEU A 100 11.63 3.39 7.67
CA LEU A 100 12.69 4.06 6.92
C LEU A 100 13.83 3.13 6.48
N VAL A 101 13.91 1.91 7.01
CA VAL A 101 14.86 0.88 6.57
C VAL A 101 14.64 0.49 5.11
N LEU A 102 13.41 0.67 4.59
CA LEU A 102 13.08 0.33 3.20
C LEU A 102 13.75 1.25 2.16
N GLY A 103 14.33 2.39 2.57
CA GLY A 103 15.12 3.25 1.69
C GLY A 103 14.41 3.62 0.39
N GLU A 104 15.08 3.44 -0.75
CA GLU A 104 14.55 3.72 -2.09
C GLU A 104 13.37 2.83 -2.49
N LYS A 105 13.18 1.68 -1.81
CA LYS A 105 12.04 0.80 -2.02
C LYS A 105 10.81 1.23 -1.24
N LEU A 106 10.89 2.26 -0.38
CA LEU A 106 9.74 2.73 0.39
C LEU A 106 8.65 3.30 -0.55
N GLY A 107 7.52 2.60 -0.61
CA GLY A 107 6.31 3.05 -1.29
C GLY A 107 5.37 3.85 -0.37
N PRO A 108 4.15 4.17 -0.85
CA PRO A 108 3.16 4.88 -0.06
C PRO A 108 2.74 4.10 1.20
N VAL A 109 2.41 4.84 2.27
CA VAL A 109 1.83 4.28 3.48
C VAL A 109 0.30 4.34 3.40
N LEU A 110 -0.35 3.18 3.49
CA LEU A 110 -1.80 3.02 3.43
C LEU A 110 -2.43 3.11 4.82
N TRP A 111 -3.39 4.00 5.00
CA TRP A 111 -4.20 4.15 6.19
C TRP A 111 -5.64 3.70 5.92
N GLN A 112 -5.91 2.42 6.17
CA GLN A 112 -7.25 1.86 5.99
C GLN A 112 -8.13 2.09 7.22
N LEU A 113 -9.29 2.71 7.02
CA LEU A 113 -10.27 2.97 8.07
C LEU A 113 -11.30 1.83 8.15
N PRO A 114 -11.88 1.55 9.33
CA PRO A 114 -13.05 0.69 9.44
C PRO A 114 -14.32 1.39 8.92
N GLU A 115 -15.33 0.59 8.55
CA GLU A 115 -16.65 1.07 8.11
C GLU A 115 -17.36 1.98 9.13
N THR A 116 -17.02 1.85 10.41
CA THR A 116 -17.70 2.59 11.50
C THR A 116 -17.18 4.01 11.70
N ILE A 117 -16.16 4.46 10.96
CA ILE A 117 -15.68 5.84 11.01
C ILE A 117 -16.35 6.60 9.88
N GLU A 118 -17.24 7.52 10.24
CA GLU A 118 -17.82 8.49 9.32
C GLU A 118 -16.85 9.65 9.08
N PHE A 119 -16.97 10.31 7.93
CA PHE A 119 -16.21 11.51 7.63
C PHE A 119 -16.55 12.64 8.60
N ASP A 120 -15.56 13.05 9.36
CA ASP A 120 -15.55 14.26 10.18
C ASP A 120 -14.34 15.10 9.74
N PRO A 121 -14.55 16.30 9.18
CA PRO A 121 -13.46 17.11 8.64
C PRO A 121 -12.37 17.47 9.67
N GLY A 122 -12.74 17.65 10.94
CA GLY A 122 -11.79 17.97 12.01
C GLY A 122 -10.93 16.75 12.34
N LEU A 123 -11.57 15.61 12.63
CA LEU A 123 -10.88 14.36 12.95
C LEU A 123 -9.94 13.91 11.82
N VAL A 124 -10.42 13.95 10.57
CA VAL A 124 -9.63 13.55 9.42
C VAL A 124 -8.53 14.58 9.15
N GLY A 125 -8.84 15.88 9.20
CA GLY A 125 -7.86 16.96 8.97
C GLY A 125 -6.72 16.91 9.98
N ASP A 126 -7.04 16.78 11.26
CA ASP A 126 -6.04 16.65 12.35
C ASP A 126 -5.13 15.45 12.10
N PHE A 127 -5.69 14.30 11.71
CA PHE A 127 -4.89 13.13 11.38
C PHE A 127 -3.99 13.34 10.16
N LEU A 128 -4.52 13.91 9.07
CA LEU A 128 -3.74 14.15 7.85
C LEU A 128 -2.62 15.17 8.08
N ALA A 129 -2.81 16.16 8.96
CA ALA A 129 -1.79 17.13 9.34
C ALA A 129 -0.61 16.50 10.09
N LEU A 130 -0.82 15.38 10.80
CA LEU A 130 0.24 14.66 11.51
C LEU A 130 1.12 13.78 10.59
N LEU A 131 0.69 13.50 9.36
CA LEU A 131 1.41 12.60 8.47
C LEU A 131 2.67 13.28 7.90
N PRO A 132 3.86 12.68 8.09
CA PRO A 132 5.12 13.24 7.58
C PRO A 132 5.17 13.18 6.05
N ARG A 133 5.77 14.18 5.41
CA ARG A 133 5.74 14.32 3.93
C ARG A 133 7.05 13.95 3.24
N ASP A 134 8.09 13.78 4.04
CA ASP A 134 9.40 13.36 3.60
C ASP A 134 10.05 12.49 4.68
N THR A 135 11.19 11.92 4.31
CA THR A 135 11.97 11.01 5.15
C THR A 135 12.49 11.68 6.42
N GLU A 136 12.78 12.97 6.39
CA GLU A 136 13.32 13.76 7.49
C GLU A 136 12.24 14.06 8.53
N ALA A 137 11.07 14.52 8.10
CA ALA A 137 9.89 14.68 8.93
C ALA A 137 9.45 13.33 9.51
N THR A 138 9.59 12.25 8.74
CA THR A 138 9.32 10.89 9.23
C THR A 138 10.29 10.50 10.34
N ALA A 139 11.58 10.76 10.16
CA ALA A 139 12.60 10.52 11.18
C ALA A 139 12.38 11.36 12.44
N ALA A 140 12.02 12.64 12.28
CA ALA A 140 11.72 13.54 13.39
C ALA A 140 10.49 13.08 14.19
N LEU A 141 9.42 12.67 13.50
CA LEU A 141 8.23 12.08 14.14
C LEU A 141 8.60 10.78 14.87
N ALA A 142 9.37 9.91 14.23
CA ALA A 142 9.81 8.64 14.80
C ALA A 142 10.73 8.80 16.04
N ALA A 143 11.49 9.90 16.11
CA ALA A 143 12.32 10.20 17.28
C ALA A 143 11.49 10.38 18.57
N GLY A 144 10.20 10.72 18.45
CA GLY A 144 9.26 10.81 19.58
C GLY A 144 8.69 9.48 20.09
N HIS A 145 9.24 8.33 19.70
CA HIS A 145 8.77 7.01 20.14
C HIS A 145 8.87 6.82 21.67
N ASP A 146 8.03 5.94 22.21
CA ASP A 146 8.09 5.54 23.63
C ASP A 146 8.86 4.23 23.81
N ASP A 147 9.10 3.88 25.08
CA ASP A 147 9.84 2.70 25.52
C ASP A 147 9.20 1.35 25.14
N LYS A 148 7.98 1.36 24.60
CA LYS A 148 7.28 0.15 24.17
C LYS A 148 7.78 -0.36 22.81
N VAL A 149 8.48 0.47 22.04
CA VAL A 149 9.04 0.06 20.75
C VAL A 149 10.31 -0.76 20.96
N LYS A 150 10.23 -2.05 20.62
CA LYS A 150 11.36 -2.98 20.78
C LYS A 150 12.26 -2.97 19.55
N GLY A 151 13.41 -2.32 19.69
CA GLY A 151 14.33 -2.07 18.58
C GLY A 151 13.80 -0.91 17.74
N VAL A 152 14.65 0.07 17.49
CA VAL A 152 14.28 1.34 16.86
C VAL A 152 15.28 1.63 15.75
N ASP A 153 14.75 2.09 14.62
CA ASP A 153 15.54 2.71 13.58
C ASP A 153 14.76 3.89 13.01
N THR A 154 15.26 5.09 13.29
CA THR A 154 14.70 6.36 12.81
C THR A 154 15.56 6.99 11.72
N THR A 155 16.59 6.29 11.24
CA THR A 155 17.57 6.87 10.30
C THR A 155 17.07 6.72 8.87
N PRO A 156 16.85 7.82 8.13
CA PRO A 156 16.60 7.74 6.70
C PRO A 156 17.76 7.07 5.98
N ARG A 157 17.45 6.11 5.09
CA ARG A 157 18.45 5.50 4.17
C ARG A 157 18.54 6.28 2.86
N THR A 158 17.48 7.00 2.52
CA THR A 158 17.36 7.88 1.37
C THR A 158 16.68 9.19 1.78
N HIS A 159 16.81 10.21 0.95
CA HIS A 159 16.10 11.47 1.09
C HIS A 159 15.00 11.54 0.03
N GLY A 160 13.77 11.85 0.42
CA GLY A 160 12.68 11.95 -0.53
C GLY A 160 11.29 12.03 0.09
N ALA A 161 10.28 12.14 -0.79
CA ALA A 161 8.89 12.25 -0.38
C ALA A 161 8.36 10.94 0.23
N VAL A 162 7.57 11.07 1.30
CA VAL A 162 6.79 10.00 1.90
C VAL A 162 5.32 10.23 1.56
N ARG A 163 4.78 9.31 0.74
CA ARG A 163 3.42 9.41 0.20
C ARG A 163 2.44 8.64 1.07
N HIS A 164 1.20 9.12 1.12
CA HIS A 164 0.15 8.55 1.96
C HIS A 164 -1.13 8.30 1.16
N ALA A 165 -1.79 7.19 1.46
CA ALA A 165 -3.11 6.86 0.94
C ALA A 165 -4.09 6.60 2.09
N LEU A 166 -5.33 7.07 1.97
CA LEU A 166 -6.41 6.84 2.93
C LEU A 166 -7.49 5.96 2.26
N GLU A 167 -7.83 4.83 2.86
CA GLU A 167 -8.92 3.96 2.39
C GLU A 167 -10.11 4.08 3.35
N PRO A 168 -11.06 4.98 3.09
CA PRO A 168 -12.31 5.01 3.81
C PRO A 168 -13.21 3.83 3.42
N ARG A 169 -14.03 3.36 4.36
CA ARG A 169 -15.02 2.30 4.13
C ARG A 169 -16.45 2.75 4.42
N HIS A 170 -16.63 4.02 4.78
CA HIS A 170 -17.93 4.60 5.06
C HIS A 170 -18.36 5.53 3.92
N PRO A 171 -19.62 5.46 3.43
CA PRO A 171 -20.10 6.27 2.30
C PRO A 171 -19.98 7.78 2.48
N SER A 172 -19.96 8.30 3.73
CA SER A 172 -19.85 9.75 3.95
C SER A 172 -18.52 10.38 3.50
N PHE A 173 -17.52 9.55 3.16
CA PHE A 173 -16.29 10.03 2.51
C PHE A 173 -16.46 10.34 1.01
N ASP A 174 -17.53 9.87 0.36
CA ASP A 174 -17.85 10.28 -1.00
C ASP A 174 -18.49 11.68 -0.99
N SER A 175 -17.65 12.69 -0.75
CA SER A 175 -18.06 14.09 -0.70
C SER A 175 -16.94 15.01 -1.19
N ASP A 176 -17.33 16.16 -1.75
CA ASP A 176 -16.36 17.15 -2.23
C ASP A 176 -15.46 17.67 -1.11
N ARG A 177 -16.00 17.74 0.12
CA ARG A 177 -15.22 18.18 1.28
C ARG A 177 -14.12 17.17 1.64
N ALA A 178 -14.41 15.87 1.60
CA ALA A 178 -13.41 14.85 1.85
C ALA A 178 -12.32 14.83 0.77
N ARG A 179 -12.73 14.94 -0.51
CA ARG A 179 -11.81 15.05 -1.66
C ARG A 179 -10.90 16.27 -1.53
N ALA A 180 -11.46 17.45 -1.28
CA ALA A 180 -10.70 18.69 -1.13
C ALA A 180 -9.72 18.61 0.05
N LEU A 181 -10.14 18.06 1.19
CA LEU A 181 -9.28 17.91 2.36
C LEU A 181 -8.11 16.96 2.11
N CYS A 182 -8.35 15.82 1.46
CA CYS A 182 -7.26 14.90 1.10
C CYS A 182 -6.31 15.53 0.06
N ALA A 183 -6.84 16.28 -0.92
CA ALA A 183 -6.07 16.99 -1.92
C ALA A 183 -5.17 18.10 -1.33
N GLU A 184 -5.69 18.88 -0.39
CA GLU A 184 -4.93 19.90 0.35
C GLU A 184 -3.71 19.31 1.06
N HIS A 185 -3.85 18.08 1.55
CA HIS A 185 -2.79 17.33 2.21
C HIS A 185 -2.00 16.41 1.27
N GLY A 186 -2.25 16.40 -0.04
CA GLY A 186 -1.57 15.50 -0.99
C GLY A 186 -1.69 14.02 -0.64
N VAL A 187 -2.84 13.59 -0.08
CA VAL A 187 -3.12 12.20 0.30
C VAL A 187 -4.06 11.57 -0.71
N ALA A 188 -3.67 10.43 -1.28
CA ALA A 188 -4.53 9.69 -2.20
C ALA A 188 -5.73 9.11 -1.46
N ILE A 189 -6.95 9.33 -1.93
CA ILE A 189 -8.08 8.48 -1.56
C ILE A 189 -7.96 7.20 -2.38
N VAL A 190 -8.04 6.05 -1.70
CA VAL A 190 -7.92 4.75 -2.35
C VAL A 190 -9.14 4.46 -3.22
N VAL A 191 -8.91 4.09 -4.47
CA VAL A 191 -9.91 3.52 -5.37
C VAL A 191 -10.09 2.04 -5.00
N ALA A 192 -11.12 1.75 -4.20
CA ALA A 192 -11.40 0.38 -3.75
C ALA A 192 -12.46 -0.29 -4.65
N ASP A 193 -12.11 -1.44 -5.23
CA ASP A 193 -13.07 -2.37 -5.82
C ASP A 193 -13.40 -3.45 -4.80
N SER A 194 -14.64 -3.43 -4.30
CA SER A 194 -15.05 -4.18 -3.10
C SER A 194 -16.35 -4.96 -3.30
N ALA A 195 -16.62 -5.39 -4.53
CA ALA A 195 -17.87 -6.04 -4.92
C ALA A 195 -19.12 -5.24 -4.46
N GLY A 196 -19.04 -3.90 -4.55
CA GLY A 196 -20.11 -2.98 -4.18
C GLY A 196 -20.31 -2.75 -2.68
N ARG A 197 -19.44 -3.26 -1.79
CA ARG A 197 -19.59 -3.11 -0.33
C ARG A 197 -19.23 -1.71 0.18
N TRP A 198 -18.17 -1.10 -0.35
CA TRP A 198 -17.63 0.19 0.08
C TRP A 198 -17.68 1.21 -1.05
N PRO A 199 -17.69 2.52 -0.73
CA PRO A 199 -17.66 3.56 -1.77
C PRO A 199 -16.41 3.43 -2.63
N THR A 200 -16.60 3.61 -3.94
CA THR A 200 -15.50 3.77 -4.89
C THR A 200 -15.39 5.25 -5.22
N ILE A 201 -14.27 5.87 -4.85
CA ILE A 201 -14.00 7.30 -5.05
C ILE A 201 -12.86 7.42 -6.06
N PRO A 202 -13.15 7.66 -7.36
CA PRO A 202 -12.14 7.63 -8.43
C PRO A 202 -11.37 8.95 -8.60
N ASP A 203 -11.77 10.01 -7.90
CA ASP A 203 -11.19 11.35 -8.03
C ASP A 203 -9.72 11.41 -7.60
N ALA A 204 -8.92 12.22 -8.30
CA ALA A 204 -7.52 12.43 -7.93
C ALA A 204 -7.43 13.38 -6.73
N THR A 205 -6.73 12.95 -5.69
CA THR A 205 -6.45 13.78 -4.51
C THR A 205 -4.95 13.84 -4.17
N SER A 206 -4.10 13.35 -5.07
CA SER A 206 -2.64 13.47 -4.98
C SER A 206 -2.02 13.31 -6.36
N ASP A 207 -0.69 13.35 -6.41
CA ASP A 207 0.10 13.12 -7.62
C ASP A 207 0.19 11.63 -8.02
N PHE A 208 -0.46 10.72 -7.28
CA PHE A 208 -0.50 9.29 -7.60
C PHE A 208 -1.90 8.69 -7.36
N ARG A 209 -2.14 7.52 -7.95
CA ARG A 209 -3.34 6.71 -7.72
C ARG A 209 -3.01 5.50 -6.89
N TYR A 210 -3.89 5.17 -5.95
CA TYR A 210 -3.78 3.96 -5.14
C TYR A 210 -5.05 3.14 -5.28
N VAL A 211 -4.93 1.94 -5.81
CA VAL A 211 -6.04 1.04 -6.12
C VAL A 211 -5.92 -0.20 -5.25
N ARG A 212 -7.02 -0.61 -4.62
CA ARG A 212 -7.11 -1.91 -3.95
C ARG A 212 -8.25 -2.72 -4.53
N LEU A 213 -7.90 -3.91 -5.02
CA LEU A 213 -8.79 -4.81 -5.73
C LEU A 213 -9.13 -5.97 -4.81
N HIS A 214 -10.25 -5.86 -4.10
CA HIS A 214 -10.68 -6.85 -3.11
C HIS A 214 -11.44 -8.02 -3.73
N GLY A 215 -11.90 -7.91 -4.98
CA GLY A 215 -12.61 -8.97 -5.70
C GLY A 215 -13.81 -8.39 -6.42
N GLU A 216 -14.02 -8.82 -7.66
CA GLU A 216 -15.01 -8.23 -8.57
C GLU A 216 -16.46 -8.45 -8.14
N THR A 217 -16.80 -9.68 -7.74
CA THR A 217 -18.20 -10.08 -7.45
C THR A 217 -18.40 -10.59 -6.03
N GLU A 218 -17.34 -11.13 -5.42
CA GLU A 218 -17.31 -11.61 -4.04
C GLU A 218 -16.06 -11.07 -3.35
N LEU A 219 -16.29 -10.33 -2.26
CA LEU A 219 -15.23 -9.70 -1.48
C LEU A 219 -14.22 -10.76 -1.00
N TYR A 220 -12.95 -10.49 -1.30
CA TYR A 220 -11.76 -11.30 -1.04
C TYR A 220 -11.66 -12.64 -1.76
N ALA A 221 -12.72 -13.11 -2.42
CA ALA A 221 -12.80 -14.48 -2.92
C ALA A 221 -12.88 -14.60 -4.43
N SER A 222 -13.44 -13.62 -5.12
CA SER A 222 -13.56 -13.65 -6.58
C SER A 222 -12.28 -13.16 -7.27
N GLY A 223 -11.88 -13.86 -8.34
CA GLY A 223 -10.89 -13.38 -9.29
C GLY A 223 -11.45 -12.31 -10.21
N TYR A 224 -10.58 -11.69 -11.00
CA TYR A 224 -10.97 -10.76 -12.05
C TYR A 224 -10.98 -11.44 -13.43
N THR A 225 -12.07 -11.25 -14.18
CA THR A 225 -12.15 -11.76 -15.56
C THR A 225 -11.18 -11.02 -16.49
N ASP A 226 -10.90 -11.58 -17.68
CA ASP A 226 -10.06 -10.89 -18.68
C ASP A 226 -10.63 -9.51 -19.04
N ALA A 227 -11.94 -9.42 -19.28
CA ALA A 227 -12.60 -8.17 -19.61
C ALA A 227 -12.48 -7.14 -18.47
N SER A 228 -12.44 -7.60 -17.22
CA SER A 228 -12.32 -6.74 -16.04
C SER A 228 -10.90 -6.25 -15.85
N LEU A 229 -9.91 -7.11 -16.05
CA LEU A 229 -8.51 -6.71 -16.07
C LEU A 229 -8.20 -5.77 -17.26
N ASP A 230 -8.84 -5.94 -18.42
CA ASP A 230 -8.69 -5.02 -19.55
C ASP A 230 -9.27 -3.63 -19.23
N ARG A 231 -10.38 -3.56 -18.46
CA ARG A 231 -10.92 -2.29 -17.97
C ARG A 231 -9.94 -1.61 -17.01
N TRP A 232 -9.40 -2.36 -16.05
CA TRP A 232 -8.41 -1.84 -15.11
C TRP A 232 -7.11 -1.40 -15.81
N ALA A 233 -6.64 -2.15 -16.81
CA ALA A 233 -5.48 -1.77 -17.60
C ALA A 233 -5.69 -0.41 -18.29
N ARG A 234 -6.79 -0.24 -19.02
CA ARG A 234 -7.13 1.04 -19.67
C ARG A 234 -7.25 2.20 -18.68
N GLN A 235 -7.80 1.95 -17.50
CA GLN A 235 -7.91 2.96 -16.47
C GLN A 235 -6.52 3.37 -15.92
N CYS A 236 -5.64 2.40 -15.70
CA CYS A 236 -4.26 2.67 -15.30
C CYS A 236 -3.50 3.45 -16.38
N GLU A 237 -3.64 3.06 -17.66
CA GLU A 237 -3.03 3.77 -18.80
C GLU A 237 -3.50 5.22 -18.88
N THR A 238 -4.80 5.47 -18.64
CA THR A 238 -5.34 6.83 -18.58
C THR A 238 -4.65 7.64 -17.48
N TRP A 239 -4.58 7.11 -16.26
CA TRP A 239 -3.93 7.81 -15.15
C TRP A 239 -2.43 8.02 -15.33
N LEU A 240 -1.73 7.05 -15.94
CA LEU A 240 -0.33 7.20 -16.31
C LEU A 240 -0.16 8.31 -17.36
N GLY A 241 -1.06 8.39 -18.34
CA GLY A 241 -1.11 9.46 -19.34
C GLY A 241 -1.38 10.84 -18.74
N ASP A 242 -2.17 10.90 -17.66
CA ASP A 242 -2.44 12.11 -16.88
C ASP A 242 -1.27 12.55 -15.98
N GLY A 243 -0.18 11.77 -15.93
CA GLY A 243 1.00 12.10 -15.14
C GLY A 243 1.06 11.47 -13.75
N HIS A 244 0.15 10.54 -13.42
CA HIS A 244 0.10 9.92 -12.10
C HIS A 244 0.83 8.59 -12.03
N ASP A 245 1.67 8.39 -11.01
CA ASP A 245 2.07 7.03 -10.62
C ASP A 245 0.82 6.22 -10.24
N VAL A 246 0.77 4.94 -10.60
CA VAL A 246 -0.40 4.09 -10.33
C VAL A 246 0.03 2.87 -9.51
N HIS A 247 -0.39 2.84 -8.25
CA HIS A 247 -0.22 1.69 -7.35
C HIS A 247 -1.46 0.81 -7.37
N VAL A 248 -1.32 -0.48 -7.64
CA VAL A 248 -2.44 -1.44 -7.66
C VAL A 248 -2.11 -2.64 -6.81
N TYR A 249 -2.94 -2.94 -5.81
CA TYR A 249 -2.77 -4.10 -4.95
C TYR A 249 -4.00 -5.00 -4.97
N PHE A 250 -3.80 -6.24 -5.37
CA PHE A 250 -4.82 -7.29 -5.28
C PHE A 250 -4.85 -7.87 -3.86
N ASP A 251 -6.05 -7.97 -3.30
CA ASP A 251 -6.33 -8.46 -1.93
C ASP A 251 -7.35 -9.61 -1.97
N ASN A 252 -7.67 -10.14 -3.16
CA ASN A 252 -8.64 -11.21 -3.40
C ASN A 252 -8.05 -12.62 -3.18
N ASP A 253 -7.51 -12.82 -1.98
CA ASP A 253 -6.67 -13.96 -1.63
C ASP A 253 -7.38 -15.19 -1.07
N ALA A 254 -8.65 -15.08 -0.72
CA ALA A 254 -9.37 -16.16 -0.04
C ALA A 254 -9.42 -17.45 -0.86
N ARG A 255 -9.28 -17.35 -2.18
CA ARG A 255 -9.16 -18.47 -3.14
C ARG A 255 -7.86 -18.47 -3.95
N GLY A 256 -6.90 -17.60 -3.64
CA GLY A 256 -5.58 -17.58 -4.28
C GLY A 256 -5.50 -16.84 -5.62
N HIS A 257 -6.47 -16.00 -5.96
CA HIS A 257 -6.51 -15.31 -7.27
C HIS A 257 -5.56 -14.12 -7.37
N ALA A 258 -5.36 -13.37 -6.28
CA ALA A 258 -4.59 -12.13 -6.28
C ALA A 258 -3.23 -12.17 -7.00
N PRO A 259 -2.34 -13.16 -6.76
CA PRO A 259 -1.03 -13.14 -7.42
C PRO A 259 -1.12 -13.42 -8.93
N HIS A 260 -2.09 -14.22 -9.36
CA HIS A 260 -2.34 -14.46 -10.79
C HIS A 260 -2.94 -13.22 -11.46
N ASP A 261 -3.91 -12.57 -10.82
CA ASP A 261 -4.53 -11.35 -11.34
C ASP A 261 -3.54 -10.19 -11.42
N ALA A 262 -2.63 -10.06 -10.44
CA ALA A 262 -1.54 -9.08 -10.46
C ALA A 262 -0.61 -9.28 -11.68
N VAL A 263 -0.15 -10.51 -11.92
CA VAL A 263 0.69 -10.82 -13.09
C VAL A 263 -0.06 -10.58 -14.40
N ARG A 264 -1.34 -10.96 -14.47
CA ARG A 264 -2.19 -10.77 -15.65
C ARG A 264 -2.47 -9.29 -15.94
N LEU A 265 -2.60 -8.43 -14.92
CA LEU A 265 -2.72 -6.99 -15.10
C LEU A 265 -1.40 -6.38 -15.56
N LEU A 266 -0.29 -6.76 -14.94
CA LEU A 266 1.04 -6.26 -15.31
C LEU A 266 1.38 -6.59 -16.78
N ALA A 267 1.05 -7.81 -17.23
CA ALA A 267 1.23 -8.22 -18.61
C ALA A 267 0.42 -7.36 -19.61
N ARG A 268 -0.80 -6.96 -19.25
CA ARG A 268 -1.64 -6.06 -20.06
C ARG A 268 -1.06 -4.67 -20.19
N LEU A 269 -0.44 -4.17 -19.12
CA LEU A 269 0.22 -2.86 -19.10
C LEU A 269 1.56 -2.86 -19.85
N GLY A 270 2.07 -4.03 -20.25
CA GLY A 270 3.36 -4.15 -20.95
C GLY A 270 4.56 -3.72 -20.09
N VAL A 271 4.41 -3.70 -18.77
CA VAL A 271 5.45 -3.24 -17.84
C VAL A 271 6.33 -4.42 -17.42
N PRO A 272 7.67 -4.31 -17.51
CA PRO A 272 8.56 -5.36 -17.05
C PRO A 272 8.43 -5.57 -15.54
N THR A 273 8.67 -6.81 -15.09
CA THR A 273 8.68 -7.11 -13.66
C THR A 273 9.87 -6.44 -12.97
N ALA A 274 9.86 -6.32 -11.64
CA ALA A 274 10.98 -5.75 -10.90
C ALA A 274 12.31 -6.52 -11.12
N ALA A 275 12.24 -7.82 -11.41
CA ALA A 275 13.42 -8.64 -11.71
C ALA A 275 13.97 -8.45 -13.14
N THR A 276 13.15 -7.94 -14.07
CA THR A 276 13.52 -7.78 -15.48
C THR A 276 13.66 -6.32 -15.90
N THR A 277 13.37 -5.38 -14.99
CA THR A 277 13.60 -3.95 -15.19
C THR A 277 15.09 -3.66 -15.04
N PRO A 278 15.78 -3.11 -16.07
CA PRO A 278 17.17 -2.67 -15.96
C PRO A 278 17.33 -1.64 -14.84
N ASP A 279 18.46 -1.62 -14.14
CA ASP A 279 18.76 -0.54 -13.20
C ASP A 279 18.67 0.80 -13.91
N ALA A 280 17.90 1.73 -13.34
CA ALA A 280 17.86 3.09 -13.82
C ALA A 280 19.28 3.68 -13.64
N SER A 281 19.93 3.98 -14.76
CA SER A 281 21.28 4.57 -14.82
C SER A 281 21.30 5.99 -14.27
#